data_AF-B3LPP8-F1
#
_entry.id   AF-B3LPP8-F1
#
_cell.length_a   1.000
_cell.length_b   1.000
_cell.length_c   1.000
_cell.angle_alpha   90.00
_cell.angle_beta   90.00
_cell.angle_gamma   90.00
#
_symmetry.space_group_name_H-M   'P 1'
#
loop_
_entity.id
_entity.type
_entity.pdbx_description
1 polymer ?
#
loop_
_entity_poly.entity_id
_entity_poly.type
_entity_poly.pdbx_seq_one_letter_code
_entity_poly.pdbx_strand_id
1 'polypeptide(L)'
;MNVVVCSGGTATNSLTPCFSNISILKGHELTYILPISDNGGSTSEILRIVGGPAIGDIRSRIVRLLQDEQLVELFGHRLPNDKLLAKKEWNEIVEGSHPIWKNISIEVKEMCRSFIIHMQAELLKKIKHSNPFQFESASIGNFFLTGARLFLGSLDASIELMMRIGRCSPLVHVIPCINTNHTHHISALLTNGEMITGQSQISHPSKSVPKDNSIAHSAKFIHLLGSYDDHLKILLDDEEEEAEEEYANPIYILPELKNSQLHFDKLDESQNLPAPVHRILYINPYGEEIKPMGNPRAISKVKKADMVVYSIGSLMTSLLPILILGNLAEVILESNNTKKVLLINNKYDREVFGLDGLHYVQMIIDSMSRAIAGYRQSKGVHSENDDFEWQDFITDIVYLKNGEIEIDETIFEKHSIRCHQIASSDKMESEELEKVLNQIGLKN
;
A
#
# COMPACT_ATOMS: atom_id res chain seq x y z
N MET A 1 17.40 -0.11 19.84
CA MET A 1 17.37 0.99 18.87
C MET A 1 15.95 1.18 18.38
N ASN A 2 15.49 2.41 18.21
CA ASN A 2 14.21 2.74 17.60
C ASN A 2 14.30 2.46 16.08
N VAL A 3 13.41 1.60 15.59
CA VAL A 3 13.42 1.16 14.18
C VAL A 3 12.13 1.58 13.49
N VAL A 4 12.28 2.20 12.33
CA VAL A 4 11.18 2.47 11.40
C VAL A 4 11.35 1.56 10.20
N VAL A 5 10.30 0.83 9.82
CA VAL A 5 10.28 -0.08 8.67
C VAL A 5 9.29 0.47 7.65
N CYS A 6 9.79 0.91 6.50
CA CYS A 6 8.98 1.21 5.33
C CYS A 6 8.78 -0.11 4.56
N SER A 7 7.55 -0.59 4.45
CA SER A 7 7.27 -1.90 3.84
C SER A 7 5.90 -1.96 3.19
N GLY A 8 5.72 -2.93 2.29
CA GLY A 8 4.40 -3.33 1.80
C GLY A 8 3.77 -4.47 2.59
N GLY A 9 2.94 -5.25 1.89
CA GLY A 9 2.19 -6.39 2.41
C GLY A 9 3.03 -7.58 2.88
N THR A 10 2.84 -8.72 2.22
CA THR A 10 3.14 -10.02 2.84
C THR A 10 4.62 -10.40 2.92
N ALA A 11 5.48 -9.93 2.01
CA ALA A 11 6.90 -10.32 1.98
C ALA A 11 7.60 -10.01 3.31
N THR A 12 7.40 -8.81 3.84
CA THR A 12 7.98 -8.35 5.11
C THR A 12 7.36 -9.03 6.34
N ASN A 13 6.30 -9.86 6.21
CA ASN A 13 5.75 -10.61 7.37
C ASN A 13 6.71 -11.70 7.88
N SER A 14 7.58 -12.21 6.99
CA SER A 14 8.61 -13.18 7.35
C SER A 14 9.69 -12.55 8.25
N LEU A 15 9.95 -11.25 8.08
CA LEU A 15 11.00 -10.50 8.77
C LEU A 15 10.53 -9.81 10.07
N THR A 16 9.24 -9.86 10.42
CA THR A 16 8.75 -9.24 11.67
C THR A 16 9.47 -9.71 12.92
N PRO A 17 9.84 -11.00 13.09
CA PRO A 17 10.53 -11.43 14.30
C PRO A 17 11.89 -10.75 14.43
N CYS A 18 12.64 -10.63 13.32
CA CYS A 18 13.93 -9.93 13.28
C CYS A 18 13.79 -8.48 13.78
N PHE A 19 12.82 -7.72 13.26
CA PHE A 19 12.63 -6.33 13.70
C PHE A 19 12.18 -6.20 15.16
N SER A 20 11.36 -7.13 15.65
CA SER A 20 10.99 -7.19 17.07
C SER A 20 12.19 -7.46 17.97
N ASN A 21 13.11 -8.34 17.57
CA ASN A 21 14.28 -8.70 18.36
C ASN A 21 15.28 -7.55 18.50
N ILE A 22 15.51 -6.79 17.42
CA ILE A 22 16.44 -5.65 17.44
C ILE A 22 15.87 -4.39 18.10
N SER A 23 14.54 -4.32 18.26
CA SER A 23 13.85 -3.15 18.83
C SER A 23 13.04 -3.48 20.10
N ILE A 24 11.86 -4.08 19.96
CA ILE A 24 10.89 -4.27 21.05
C ILE A 24 11.49 -5.08 22.21
N LEU A 25 12.19 -6.19 21.92
CA LEU A 25 12.80 -7.02 22.97
C LEU A 25 13.92 -6.31 23.73
N LYS A 26 14.44 -5.23 23.17
CA LYS A 26 15.43 -4.35 23.80
C LYS A 26 14.79 -3.11 24.45
N GLY A 27 13.46 -3.04 24.51
CA GLY A 27 12.71 -1.94 25.14
C GLY A 27 12.59 -0.68 24.27
N HIS A 28 12.76 -0.80 22.94
CA HIS A 28 12.67 0.32 22.00
C HIS A 28 11.41 0.27 21.14
N GLU A 29 11.13 1.38 20.44
CA GLU A 29 9.98 1.49 19.56
C GLU A 29 10.23 0.85 18.18
N LEU A 30 9.22 0.16 17.66
CA LEU A 30 9.20 -0.40 16.31
C LEU A 30 7.99 0.15 15.55
N THR A 31 8.24 0.87 14.47
CA THR A 31 7.18 1.50 13.67
C THR A 31 7.18 0.93 12.26
N TYR A 32 6.02 0.47 11.78
CA TYR A 32 5.81 0.11 10.39
C TYR A 32 5.05 1.23 9.68
N ILE A 33 5.62 1.75 8.59
CA ILE A 33 4.95 2.68 7.67
C ILE A 33 4.52 1.87 6.45
N LEU A 34 3.23 1.92 6.12
CA LEU A 34 2.61 1.07 5.10
C LEU A 34 1.87 1.90 4.04
N PRO A 35 1.85 1.46 2.76
CA PRO A 35 1.15 2.15 1.70
C PRO A 35 -0.38 2.00 1.87
N ILE A 36 -1.13 2.88 1.18
CA ILE A 36 -2.61 2.90 1.18
C ILE A 36 -3.21 2.93 -0.24
N SER A 37 -2.46 2.45 -1.23
CA SER A 37 -2.82 2.51 -2.66
C SER A 37 -3.19 1.17 -3.28
N ASP A 38 -3.17 0.06 -2.52
CA ASP A 38 -3.54 -1.27 -3.01
C ASP A 38 -5.03 -1.33 -3.40
N ASN A 39 -5.30 -1.52 -4.69
CA ASN A 39 -6.65 -1.62 -5.24
C ASN A 39 -7.01 -3.04 -5.70
N GLY A 40 -6.35 -4.08 -5.17
CA GLY A 40 -6.58 -5.48 -5.53
C GLY A 40 -7.44 -6.28 -4.54
N GLY A 41 -8.01 -7.39 -5.03
CA GLY A 41 -8.66 -8.42 -4.21
C GLY A 41 -9.78 -7.92 -3.30
N SER A 42 -9.85 -8.44 -2.07
CA SER A 42 -10.85 -8.00 -1.08
C SER A 42 -10.84 -6.49 -0.80
N THR A 43 -9.72 -5.80 -1.03
CA THR A 43 -9.63 -4.36 -0.84
C THR A 43 -10.41 -3.62 -1.93
N SER A 44 -10.33 -4.07 -3.20
CA SER A 44 -11.01 -3.42 -4.33
C SER A 44 -12.52 -3.32 -4.13
N GLU A 45 -13.14 -4.38 -3.61
CA GLU A 45 -14.59 -4.43 -3.44
C GLU A 45 -15.09 -3.49 -2.32
N ILE A 46 -14.29 -3.36 -1.25
CA ILE A 46 -14.55 -2.37 -0.20
C ILE A 46 -14.40 -0.95 -0.75
N LEU A 47 -13.34 -0.69 -1.52
CA LEU A 47 -13.12 0.63 -2.14
C LEU A 47 -14.26 1.00 -3.08
N ARG A 48 -14.74 0.05 -3.89
CA ARG A 48 -15.82 0.27 -4.87
C ARG A 48 -17.15 0.67 -4.22
N ILE A 49 -17.53 -0.01 -3.13
CA ILE A 49 -18.83 0.22 -2.48
C ILE A 49 -18.73 1.27 -1.38
N VAL A 50 -17.77 1.12 -0.47
CA VAL A 50 -17.66 1.95 0.74
C VAL A 50 -16.78 3.17 0.50
N GLY A 51 -15.71 3.03 -0.28
CA GLY A 51 -14.68 4.03 -0.46
C GLY A 51 -13.69 4.10 0.70
N GLY A 52 -12.73 5.02 0.58
CA GLY A 52 -11.71 5.28 1.58
C GLY A 52 -10.34 4.71 1.22
N PRO A 53 -9.40 4.67 2.17
CA PRO A 53 -8.05 4.22 1.90
C PRO A 53 -7.98 2.69 1.74
N ALA A 54 -7.00 2.20 0.96
CA ALA A 54 -6.68 0.79 0.95
C ALA A 54 -6.08 0.36 2.29
N ILE A 55 -6.63 -0.68 2.90
CA ILE A 55 -6.24 -1.15 4.24
C ILE A 55 -5.62 -2.56 4.25
N GLY A 56 -5.49 -3.20 3.09
CA GLY A 56 -5.07 -4.61 2.99
C GLY A 56 -3.70 -4.90 3.61
N ASP A 57 -2.71 -4.06 3.31
CA ASP A 57 -1.35 -4.16 3.85
C ASP A 57 -1.30 -3.85 5.34
N ILE A 58 -2.03 -2.81 5.77
CA ILE A 58 -2.19 -2.42 7.17
C ILE A 58 -2.78 -3.57 7.98
N ARG A 59 -3.90 -4.14 7.52
CA ARG A 59 -4.52 -5.33 8.13
C ARG A 59 -3.52 -6.47 8.21
N SER A 60 -2.83 -6.80 7.10
CA SER A 60 -1.89 -7.92 7.07
C SER A 60 -0.77 -7.75 8.11
N ARG A 61 -0.24 -6.52 8.25
CA ARG A 61 0.77 -6.22 9.27
C ARG A 61 0.24 -6.36 10.68
N ILE A 62 -0.94 -5.80 10.96
CA ILE A 62 -1.54 -5.87 12.30
C ILE A 62 -1.79 -7.33 12.69
N VAL A 63 -2.39 -8.13 11.82
CA VAL A 63 -2.65 -9.57 12.06
C VAL A 63 -1.36 -10.31 12.42
N ARG A 64 -0.24 -9.99 11.76
CA ARG A 64 1.07 -10.60 12.06
C ARG A 64 1.65 -10.18 13.41
N LEU A 65 1.23 -9.05 13.96
CA LEU A 65 1.72 -8.48 15.22
C LEU A 65 0.84 -8.81 16.43
N LEU A 66 -0.35 -9.38 16.22
CA LEU A 66 -1.25 -9.74 17.33
C LEU A 66 -0.63 -10.82 18.21
N GLN A 67 -0.94 -10.75 19.51
CA GLN A 67 -0.47 -11.71 20.51
C GLN A 67 -1.55 -12.71 20.94
N ASP A 68 -2.75 -12.59 20.38
CA ASP A 68 -3.90 -13.45 20.67
C ASP A 68 -4.20 -14.32 19.44
N GLU A 69 -3.98 -15.63 19.55
CA GLU A 69 -4.10 -16.59 18.44
C GLU A 69 -5.53 -16.65 17.87
N GLN A 70 -6.56 -16.50 18.72
CA GLN A 70 -7.94 -16.54 18.27
C GLN A 70 -8.29 -15.29 17.46
N LEU A 71 -7.73 -14.14 17.81
CA LEU A 71 -7.88 -12.91 17.03
C LEU A 71 -7.03 -12.90 15.76
N VAL A 72 -5.88 -13.58 15.75
CA VAL A 72 -5.12 -13.85 14.52
C VAL A 72 -5.98 -14.66 13.56
N GLU A 73 -6.65 -15.71 14.03
CA GLU A 73 -7.57 -16.52 13.23
C GLU A 73 -8.73 -15.66 12.70
N LEU A 74 -9.44 -14.94 13.57
CA LEU A 74 -10.56 -14.08 13.20
C LEU A 74 -10.21 -13.04 12.15
N PHE A 75 -9.16 -12.24 12.39
CA PHE A 75 -8.82 -11.12 11.51
C PHE A 75 -8.01 -11.54 10.29
N GLY A 76 -7.32 -12.69 10.36
CA GLY A 76 -6.68 -13.34 9.23
C GLY A 76 -7.65 -14.09 8.32
N HIS A 77 -8.87 -14.37 8.80
CA HIS A 77 -9.87 -15.14 8.08
C HIS A 77 -10.31 -14.49 6.76
N ARG A 78 -10.48 -15.35 5.75
CA ARG A 78 -11.02 -14.99 4.44
C ARG A 78 -12.21 -15.88 4.14
N LEU A 79 -13.27 -15.26 3.64
CA LEU A 79 -14.47 -15.98 3.21
C LEU A 79 -14.17 -16.91 2.03
N PRO A 80 -14.97 -17.97 1.83
CA PRO A 80 -14.88 -18.84 0.68
C PRO A 80 -14.87 -18.10 -0.66
N ASN A 81 -14.31 -18.72 -1.68
CA ASN A 81 -14.38 -18.18 -3.05
C ASN A 81 -15.74 -18.41 -3.73
N ASP A 82 -16.62 -19.20 -3.11
CA ASP A 82 -17.99 -19.41 -3.59
C ASP A 82 -18.92 -18.31 -3.07
N LYS A 83 -19.67 -17.66 -3.97
CA LYS A 83 -20.56 -16.53 -3.67
C LYS A 83 -21.61 -16.84 -2.59
N LEU A 84 -22.27 -17.98 -2.69
CA LEU A 84 -23.38 -18.33 -1.79
C LEU A 84 -22.84 -18.71 -0.41
N LEU A 85 -21.77 -19.51 -0.38
CA LEU A 85 -21.10 -19.88 0.87
C LEU A 85 -20.50 -18.66 1.57
N ALA A 86 -19.81 -17.79 0.84
CA ALA A 86 -19.24 -16.55 1.39
C ALA A 86 -20.31 -15.68 2.02
N LYS A 87 -21.45 -15.48 1.34
CA LYS A 87 -22.55 -14.69 1.89
C LYS A 87 -23.16 -15.32 3.13
N LYS A 88 -23.37 -16.64 3.10
CA LYS A 88 -23.91 -17.39 4.26
C LYS A 88 -22.97 -17.27 5.46
N GLU A 89 -21.69 -17.54 5.26
CA GLU A 89 -20.68 -17.49 6.32
C GLU A 89 -20.50 -16.08 6.89
N TRP A 90 -20.51 -15.05 6.03
CA TRP A 90 -20.54 -13.66 6.50
C TRP A 90 -21.73 -13.38 7.43
N ASN A 91 -22.94 -13.83 7.07
CA ASN A 91 -24.12 -13.64 7.91
C ASN A 91 -23.96 -14.34 9.26
N GLU A 92 -23.44 -15.58 9.28
CA GLU A 92 -23.17 -16.33 10.53
C GLU A 92 -22.13 -15.61 11.41
N ILE A 93 -21.12 -14.98 10.81
CA ILE A 93 -20.11 -14.19 11.53
C ILE A 93 -20.76 -12.93 12.14
N VAL A 94 -21.57 -12.20 11.37
CA VAL A 94 -22.29 -10.99 11.84
C VAL A 94 -23.25 -11.35 12.98
N GLU A 95 -24.04 -12.41 12.82
CA GLU A 95 -24.97 -12.92 13.83
C GLU A 95 -24.26 -13.46 15.08
N GLY A 96 -22.97 -13.79 14.97
CA GLY A 96 -22.18 -14.32 16.06
C GLY A 96 -22.40 -15.82 16.30
N SER A 97 -23.02 -16.53 15.35
CA SER A 97 -23.27 -17.98 15.39
C SER A 97 -22.10 -18.79 14.80
N HIS A 98 -21.24 -18.15 13.99
CA HIS A 98 -20.12 -18.83 13.34
C HIS A 98 -19.09 -19.41 14.35
N PRO A 99 -18.53 -20.62 14.11
CA PRO A 99 -17.57 -21.27 15.02
C PRO A 99 -16.29 -20.47 15.31
N ILE A 100 -15.91 -19.52 14.44
CA ILE A 100 -14.73 -18.65 14.64
C ILE A 100 -14.81 -17.85 15.96
N TRP A 101 -16.01 -17.67 16.51
CA TRP A 101 -16.22 -16.99 17.78
C TRP A 101 -16.05 -17.89 19.01
N LYS A 102 -15.98 -19.22 18.85
CA LYS A 102 -16.10 -20.20 19.95
C LYS A 102 -15.08 -20.01 21.07
N ASN A 103 -13.85 -19.64 20.72
CA ASN A 103 -12.73 -19.53 21.67
C ASN A 103 -12.41 -18.07 22.04
N ILE A 104 -13.23 -17.11 21.60
CA ILE A 104 -13.07 -15.70 21.92
C ILE A 104 -13.99 -15.37 23.10
N SER A 105 -13.45 -14.74 24.15
CA SER A 105 -14.23 -14.29 25.31
C SER A 105 -15.40 -13.40 24.87
N ILE A 106 -16.55 -13.52 25.52
CA ILE A 106 -17.78 -12.83 25.11
C ILE A 106 -17.60 -11.30 25.01
N GLU A 107 -16.82 -10.70 25.92
CA GLU A 107 -16.58 -9.26 25.94
C GLU A 107 -15.82 -8.80 24.70
N VAL A 108 -14.77 -9.54 24.31
CA VAL A 108 -13.97 -9.28 23.11
C VAL A 108 -14.79 -9.57 21.85
N LYS A 109 -15.59 -10.64 21.86
CA LYS A 109 -16.50 -10.97 20.75
C LYS A 109 -17.46 -9.82 20.48
N GLU A 110 -18.18 -9.32 21.49
CA GLU A 110 -19.14 -8.23 21.30
C GLU A 110 -18.46 -6.92 20.90
N MET A 111 -17.25 -6.66 21.41
CA MET A 111 -16.43 -5.53 20.96
C MET A 111 -16.10 -5.63 19.46
N CYS A 112 -15.60 -6.78 18.99
CA CYS A 112 -15.29 -7.00 17.59
C CYS A 112 -16.56 -6.95 16.71
N ARG A 113 -17.62 -7.61 17.15
CA ARG A 113 -18.89 -7.71 16.43
C ARG A 113 -19.56 -6.35 16.23
N SER A 114 -19.42 -5.41 17.17
CA SER A 114 -20.01 -4.07 17.02
C SER A 114 -19.57 -3.38 15.71
N PHE A 115 -18.29 -3.46 15.36
CA PHE A 115 -17.73 -2.87 14.14
C PHE A 115 -18.03 -3.71 12.89
N ILE A 116 -18.11 -5.03 13.02
CA ILE A 116 -18.55 -5.93 11.93
C ILE A 116 -20.01 -5.68 11.56
N ILE A 117 -20.89 -5.50 12.56
CA ILE A 117 -22.30 -5.14 12.37
C ILE A 117 -22.41 -3.75 11.74
N HIS A 118 -21.59 -2.78 12.20
CA HIS A 118 -21.56 -1.46 11.59
C HIS A 118 -21.16 -1.53 10.11
N MET A 119 -20.12 -2.31 9.77
CA MET A 119 -19.75 -2.57 8.38
C MET A 119 -20.90 -3.17 7.58
N GLN A 120 -21.61 -4.16 8.12
CA GLN A 120 -22.80 -4.74 7.47
C GLN A 120 -23.90 -3.69 7.24
N ALA A 121 -24.17 -2.82 8.21
CA ALA A 121 -25.14 -1.74 8.07
C ALA A 121 -24.74 -0.76 6.95
N GLU A 122 -23.46 -0.41 6.85
CA GLU A 122 -22.94 0.45 5.78
C GLU A 122 -23.02 -0.21 4.41
N LEU A 123 -22.79 -1.53 4.31
CA LEU A 123 -23.04 -2.26 3.06
C LEU A 123 -24.52 -2.17 2.67
N LEU A 124 -25.44 -2.48 3.60
CA LEU A 124 -26.88 -2.49 3.33
C LEU A 124 -27.39 -1.12 2.84
N LYS A 125 -26.88 -0.01 3.39
CA LYS A 125 -27.23 1.35 2.95
C LYS A 125 -26.84 1.65 1.50
N LYS A 126 -25.86 0.91 0.95
CA LYS A 126 -25.28 1.14 -0.38
C LYS A 126 -25.63 0.03 -1.39
N ILE A 127 -26.51 -0.91 -1.04
CA ILE A 127 -26.94 -1.98 -1.96
C ILE A 127 -27.83 -1.40 -3.06
N LYS A 128 -27.44 -1.60 -4.32
CA LYS A 128 -28.32 -1.54 -5.50
C LYS A 128 -28.59 -2.96 -6.01
N HIS A 129 -29.78 -3.19 -6.58
CA HIS A 129 -30.16 -4.50 -7.15
C HIS A 129 -29.27 -4.89 -8.35
N SER A 130 -28.76 -3.92 -9.09
CA SER A 130 -27.95 -4.12 -10.30
C SER A 130 -26.49 -4.50 -10.03
N ASN A 131 -25.90 -4.09 -8.90
CA ASN A 131 -24.48 -4.32 -8.62
C ASN A 131 -24.18 -4.51 -7.11
N PRO A 132 -24.57 -5.65 -6.51
CA PRO A 132 -24.37 -5.91 -5.10
C PRO A 132 -22.90 -6.13 -4.73
N PHE A 133 -22.58 -5.97 -3.44
CA PHE A 133 -21.28 -6.31 -2.88
C PHE A 133 -21.00 -7.83 -3.00
N GLN A 134 -19.80 -8.18 -3.46
CA GLN A 134 -19.30 -9.54 -3.62
C GLN A 134 -18.45 -9.95 -2.40
N PHE A 135 -18.83 -11.04 -1.72
CA PHE A 135 -18.20 -11.49 -0.48
C PHE A 135 -17.07 -12.50 -0.69
N GLU A 136 -16.89 -12.97 -1.93
CA GLU A 136 -15.92 -13.98 -2.32
C GLU A 136 -14.50 -13.57 -1.89
N SER A 137 -13.80 -14.44 -1.17
CA SER A 137 -12.44 -14.18 -0.68
C SER A 137 -12.27 -12.92 0.19
N ALA A 138 -13.38 -12.31 0.64
CA ALA A 138 -13.36 -11.10 1.43
C ALA A 138 -12.74 -11.36 2.81
N SER A 139 -11.98 -10.40 3.32
CA SER A 139 -11.26 -10.55 4.58
C SER A 139 -12.03 -9.96 5.75
N ILE A 140 -12.21 -10.75 6.81
CA ILE A 140 -12.90 -10.30 8.02
C ILE A 140 -12.13 -9.18 8.71
N GLY A 141 -10.79 -9.24 8.74
CA GLY A 141 -9.98 -8.14 9.25
C GLY A 141 -10.15 -6.82 8.46
N ASN A 142 -10.36 -6.89 7.14
CA ASN A 142 -10.64 -5.69 6.35
C ASN A 142 -12.02 -5.10 6.70
N PHE A 143 -13.04 -5.95 6.87
CA PHE A 143 -14.36 -5.51 7.30
C PHE A 143 -14.34 -4.88 8.68
N PHE A 144 -13.62 -5.48 9.63
CA PHE A 144 -13.44 -4.92 10.95
C PHE A 144 -12.78 -3.53 10.91
N LEU A 145 -11.62 -3.40 10.25
CA LEU A 145 -10.91 -2.12 10.16
C LEU A 145 -11.73 -1.04 9.44
N THR A 146 -12.45 -1.41 8.39
CA THR A 146 -13.32 -0.50 7.65
C THR A 146 -14.49 -0.06 8.52
N GLY A 147 -15.19 -1.00 9.17
CA GLY A 147 -16.27 -0.71 10.10
C GLY A 147 -15.82 0.19 11.25
N ALA A 148 -14.66 -0.09 11.85
CA ALA A 148 -14.08 0.75 12.89
C ALA A 148 -13.71 2.15 12.40
N ARG A 149 -13.13 2.26 11.19
CA ARG A 149 -12.80 3.56 10.58
C ARG A 149 -14.04 4.39 10.35
N LEU A 150 -15.10 3.82 9.79
CA LEU A 150 -16.35 4.51 9.51
C LEU A 150 -17.02 4.99 10.80
N PHE A 151 -17.04 4.12 11.81
CA PHE A 151 -17.62 4.45 13.12
C PHE A 151 -16.85 5.57 13.84
N LEU A 152 -15.52 5.51 13.83
CA LEU A 152 -14.66 6.48 14.52
C LEU A 152 -14.36 7.74 13.70
N GLY A 153 -14.62 7.73 12.40
CA GLY A 153 -14.24 8.80 11.46
C GLY A 153 -12.73 8.93 11.24
N SER A 154 -11.92 7.95 11.66
CA SER A 154 -10.45 8.04 11.63
C SER A 154 -9.79 6.69 11.37
N LEU A 155 -8.92 6.63 10.35
CA LEU A 155 -8.10 5.45 10.05
C LEU A 155 -7.05 5.19 11.14
N ASP A 156 -6.38 6.22 11.64
CA ASP A 156 -5.38 6.07 12.70
C ASP A 156 -6.01 5.48 13.98
N ALA A 157 -7.23 5.93 14.33
CA ALA A 157 -7.94 5.41 15.50
C ALA A 157 -8.41 3.97 15.31
N SER A 158 -8.83 3.57 14.10
CA SER A 158 -9.24 2.19 13.83
C SER A 158 -8.07 1.20 13.87
N ILE A 159 -6.91 1.62 13.35
CA ILE A 159 -5.66 0.86 13.45
C ILE A 159 -5.27 0.65 14.91
N GLU A 160 -5.24 1.74 15.68
CA GLU A 160 -4.90 1.69 17.10
C GLU A 160 -5.87 0.78 17.87
N LEU A 161 -7.17 0.90 17.62
CA LEU A 161 -8.19 0.05 18.22
C LEU A 161 -7.94 -1.44 17.94
N MET A 162 -7.71 -1.80 16.67
CA MET A 162 -7.45 -3.20 16.30
C MET A 162 -6.19 -3.73 17.00
N MET A 163 -5.13 -2.93 17.07
CA MET A 163 -3.89 -3.30 17.76
C MET A 163 -4.10 -3.50 19.26
N ARG A 164 -4.93 -2.68 19.92
CA ARG A 164 -5.24 -2.83 21.35
C ARG A 164 -6.12 -4.04 21.63
N ILE A 165 -7.13 -4.30 20.80
CA ILE A 165 -7.97 -5.51 20.89
C ILE A 165 -7.10 -6.76 20.74
N GLY A 166 -6.20 -6.78 19.75
CA GLY A 166 -5.29 -7.88 19.50
C GLY A 166 -4.04 -7.93 20.38
N ARG A 167 -4.02 -7.14 21.47
CA ARG A 167 -2.99 -7.15 22.52
C ARG A 167 -1.57 -6.92 22.01
N CYS A 168 -1.42 -6.10 20.97
CA CYS A 168 -0.10 -5.71 20.49
C CYS A 168 0.69 -4.94 21.56
N SER A 169 2.01 -5.09 21.56
CA SER A 169 2.91 -4.31 22.42
C SER A 169 2.68 -2.80 22.22
N PRO A 170 2.67 -1.97 23.29
CA PRO A 170 2.58 -0.51 23.16
C PRO A 170 3.79 0.13 22.47
N LEU A 171 4.90 -0.60 22.37
CA LEU A 171 6.11 -0.17 21.66
C LEU A 171 6.05 -0.39 20.16
N VAL A 172 5.05 -1.12 19.65
CA VAL A 172 4.85 -1.32 18.22
C VAL A 172 3.82 -0.34 17.68
N HIS A 173 4.06 0.21 16.50
CA HIS A 173 3.15 1.12 15.81
C HIS A 173 2.98 0.71 14.36
N VAL A 174 1.75 0.77 13.86
CA VAL A 174 1.44 0.65 12.44
C VAL A 174 0.85 1.98 12.00
N ILE A 175 1.46 2.61 11.00
CA ILE A 175 1.10 3.96 10.55
C ILE A 175 0.87 3.93 9.03
N PRO A 176 -0.29 4.39 8.53
CA PRO A 176 -0.50 4.57 7.10
C PRO A 176 0.41 5.70 6.61
N CYS A 177 1.03 5.53 5.44
CA CYS A 177 1.95 6.52 4.89
C CYS A 177 1.29 7.88 4.67
N ILE A 178 -0.03 7.92 4.43
CA ILE A 178 -0.86 9.11 4.31
C ILE A 178 -2.03 8.98 5.28
N ASN A 179 -2.33 10.03 6.05
CA ASN A 179 -3.52 10.07 6.89
C ASN A 179 -4.71 10.60 6.09
N THR A 180 -5.63 9.72 5.72
CA THR A 180 -6.78 10.09 4.88
C THR A 180 -7.97 9.16 5.11
N ASN A 181 -9.17 9.67 4.83
CA ASN A 181 -10.39 8.89 4.70
C ASN A 181 -10.82 8.70 3.24
N HIS A 182 -9.98 9.09 2.27
CA HIS A 182 -10.25 9.04 0.84
C HIS A 182 -9.30 8.07 0.13
N THR A 183 -9.77 7.53 -0.99
CA THR A 183 -8.96 6.67 -1.86
C THR A 183 -7.84 7.47 -2.51
N HIS A 184 -6.63 6.91 -2.52
CA HIS A 184 -5.50 7.44 -3.27
C HIS A 184 -5.05 6.38 -4.26
N HIS A 185 -4.84 6.80 -5.51
CA HIS A 185 -4.43 5.91 -6.57
C HIS A 185 -2.99 6.24 -6.99
N ILE A 186 -2.28 5.23 -7.46
CA ILE A 186 -0.94 5.40 -8.04
C ILE A 186 -0.97 5.05 -9.52
N SER A 187 -0.08 5.66 -10.27
CA SER A 187 0.19 5.32 -11.67
C SER A 187 1.70 5.21 -11.91
N ALA A 188 2.06 4.40 -12.90
CA ALA A 188 3.41 4.25 -13.39
C ALA A 188 3.55 4.91 -14.76
N LEU A 189 4.46 5.88 -14.87
CA LEU A 189 4.96 6.36 -16.15
C LEU A 189 6.11 5.47 -16.59
N LEU A 190 6.02 4.91 -17.78
CA LEU A 190 7.06 4.06 -18.36
C LEU A 190 8.04 4.88 -19.21
N THR A 191 9.22 4.32 -19.49
CA THR A 191 10.26 5.01 -20.29
C THR A 191 9.86 5.27 -21.75
N ASN A 192 8.89 4.53 -22.28
CA ASN A 192 8.31 4.75 -23.61
C ASN A 192 7.23 5.86 -23.64
N GLY A 193 6.91 6.47 -22.49
CA GLY A 193 5.88 7.51 -22.34
C GLY A 193 4.47 6.99 -22.04
N GLU A 194 4.27 5.67 -21.98
CA GLU A 194 2.98 5.07 -21.61
C GLU A 194 2.71 5.21 -20.10
N MET A 195 1.42 5.36 -19.75
CA MET A 195 0.94 5.46 -18.37
C MET A 195 0.09 4.24 -18.01
N ILE A 196 0.46 3.55 -16.93
CA ILE A 196 -0.33 2.44 -16.36
C ILE A 196 -0.94 2.92 -15.04
N THR A 197 -2.27 2.95 -14.98
CA THR A 197 -3.02 3.46 -13.83
C THR A 197 -3.56 2.33 -12.96
N GLY A 198 -3.35 2.46 -11.64
CA GLY A 198 -3.82 1.52 -10.63
C GLY A 198 -2.72 0.55 -10.17
N GLN A 199 -2.64 0.33 -8.87
CA GLN A 199 -1.59 -0.50 -8.25
C GLN A 199 -1.61 -1.94 -8.76
N SER A 200 -2.80 -2.53 -8.86
CA SER A 200 -2.96 -3.92 -9.30
C SER A 200 -2.69 -4.07 -10.79
N GLN A 201 -2.98 -3.08 -11.63
CA GLN A 201 -2.57 -3.08 -13.04
C GLN A 201 -1.04 -3.05 -13.22
N ILE A 202 -0.33 -2.36 -12.33
CA ILE A 202 1.13 -2.31 -12.31
C ILE A 202 1.71 -3.64 -11.84
N SER A 203 1.16 -4.22 -10.76
CA SER A 203 1.74 -5.41 -10.09
C SER A 203 1.21 -6.76 -10.60
N HIS A 204 -0.10 -6.90 -10.77
CA HIS A 204 -0.80 -8.15 -11.09
C HIS A 204 -2.12 -7.86 -11.83
N PRO A 205 -2.10 -7.66 -13.15
CA PRO A 205 -3.26 -7.19 -13.88
C PRO A 205 -4.31 -8.32 -13.92
N SER A 206 -5.57 -8.00 -13.61
CA SER A 206 -6.68 -8.90 -13.93
C SER A 206 -6.79 -9.08 -15.44
N LYS A 207 -7.17 -10.29 -15.90
CA LYS A 207 -7.46 -10.53 -17.32
C LYS A 207 -8.55 -9.55 -17.77
N SER A 208 -8.24 -8.71 -18.75
CA SER A 208 -9.21 -7.77 -19.31
C SER A 208 -10.41 -8.56 -19.85
N VAL A 209 -11.62 -8.17 -19.44
CA VAL A 209 -12.81 -8.46 -20.24
C VAL A 209 -12.54 -7.88 -21.63
N PRO A 210 -12.80 -8.59 -22.74
CA PRO A 210 -12.51 -8.10 -24.08
C PRO A 210 -13.06 -6.69 -24.25
N LYS A 211 -12.22 -5.75 -24.66
CA LYS A 211 -12.69 -4.43 -25.11
C LYS A 211 -13.58 -4.67 -26.31
N ASP A 212 -14.89 -4.50 -26.14
CA ASP A 212 -15.73 -4.22 -27.30
C ASP A 212 -15.16 -2.97 -27.97
N ASN A 213 -14.95 -3.05 -29.28
CA ASN A 213 -14.41 -1.97 -30.10
C ASN A 213 -15.33 -0.75 -30.06
N SER A 214 -15.18 0.12 -29.05
CA SER A 214 -15.73 1.47 -29.06
C SER A 214 -14.59 2.47 -29.27
N ILE A 215 -14.46 2.84 -30.55
CA ILE A 215 -14.01 4.11 -31.14
C ILE A 215 -13.07 4.95 -30.26
N ALA A 216 -11.82 5.08 -30.75
CA ALA A 216 -10.86 6.07 -30.27
C ALA A 216 -11.46 7.49 -30.26
N HIS A 217 -11.83 7.98 -29.08
CA HIS A 217 -12.05 9.41 -28.88
C HIS A 217 -10.71 10.06 -28.52
N SER A 218 -10.08 10.64 -29.55
CA SER A 218 -9.14 11.73 -29.36
C SER A 218 -9.84 12.83 -28.56
N ALA A 219 -9.42 13.06 -27.32
CA ALA A 219 -9.91 14.15 -26.51
C ALA A 219 -9.48 15.50 -27.12
N LYS A 220 -10.29 16.02 -28.04
CA LYS A 220 -10.27 17.44 -28.38
C LYS A 220 -11.09 18.16 -27.32
N PHE A 221 -10.39 18.90 -26.46
CA PHE A 221 -10.96 19.90 -25.56
C PHE A 221 -11.98 20.77 -26.29
N ILE A 222 -13.26 20.70 -25.90
CA ILE A 222 -14.26 21.69 -26.28
C ILE A 222 -14.38 22.68 -25.12
N HIS A 223 -13.95 23.90 -25.41
CA HIS A 223 -14.10 25.10 -24.62
C HIS A 223 -15.57 25.33 -24.24
N LEU A 224 -15.94 25.17 -22.97
CA LEU A 224 -17.28 25.47 -22.48
C LEU A 224 -17.42 26.95 -22.08
N LEU A 225 -17.23 27.86 -23.02
CA LEU A 225 -17.64 29.27 -22.91
C LEU A 225 -17.94 29.82 -24.32
N GLY A 226 -19.22 29.85 -24.71
CA GLY A 226 -19.65 30.45 -25.98
C GLY A 226 -21.13 30.22 -26.31
N SER A 227 -21.95 31.25 -26.04
CA SER A 227 -23.21 31.69 -26.70
C SER A 227 -24.15 30.69 -27.38
N TYR A 228 -25.44 30.77 -26.98
CA TYR A 228 -26.67 30.70 -27.80
C TYR A 228 -26.51 30.25 -29.26
N ASP A 229 -27.12 29.13 -29.66
CA ASP A 229 -28.45 29.12 -30.29
C ASP A 229 -28.94 27.67 -30.58
N ASP A 230 -30.22 27.62 -30.88
CA ASP A 230 -31.20 26.56 -31.09
C ASP A 230 -30.84 25.18 -31.71
N HIS A 231 -31.73 24.23 -31.37
CA HIS A 231 -32.06 22.98 -32.07
C HIS A 231 -31.11 21.77 -31.98
N LEU A 232 -31.34 20.93 -30.96
CA LEU A 232 -31.26 19.47 -31.15
C LEU A 232 -32.28 18.75 -30.25
N LYS A 233 -33.45 18.44 -30.81
CA LYS A 233 -34.36 17.41 -30.30
C LYS A 233 -33.65 16.06 -30.46
N ILE A 234 -33.09 15.55 -29.38
CA ILE A 234 -32.75 14.12 -29.27
C ILE A 234 -33.78 13.50 -28.32
N LEU A 235 -34.26 12.34 -28.76
CA LEU A 235 -35.31 11.54 -28.18
C LEU A 235 -34.95 11.17 -26.74
N LEU A 236 -35.87 11.49 -25.83
CA LEU A 236 -35.91 10.96 -24.48
C LEU A 236 -36.44 9.53 -24.60
N ASP A 237 -35.55 8.54 -24.53
CA ASP A 237 -35.89 7.19 -24.08
C ASP A 237 -35.55 7.12 -22.59
N ASP A 238 -36.60 7.10 -21.76
CA ASP A 238 -36.59 7.17 -20.29
C ASP A 238 -36.15 5.84 -19.61
N GLU A 239 -35.10 5.15 -20.08
CA GLU A 239 -34.65 3.86 -19.48
C GLU A 239 -33.16 3.76 -19.10
N GLU A 240 -32.32 4.81 -19.29
CA GLU A 240 -30.88 4.74 -18.99
C GLU A 240 -30.39 5.58 -17.77
N GLU A 241 -31.27 6.07 -16.89
CA GLU A 241 -30.84 6.92 -15.75
C GLU A 241 -30.32 6.18 -14.49
N GLU A 242 -30.35 4.84 -14.42
CA GLU A 242 -29.93 4.11 -13.19
C GLU A 242 -28.45 3.65 -13.18
N ALA A 243 -27.69 3.87 -14.24
CA ALA A 243 -26.37 3.25 -14.42
C ALA A 243 -25.15 4.01 -13.86
N GLU A 244 -25.26 5.29 -13.48
CA GLU A 244 -24.06 6.15 -13.31
C GLU A 244 -23.71 6.62 -11.89
N GLU A 245 -24.12 5.92 -10.84
CA GLU A 245 -23.67 6.26 -9.48
C GLU A 245 -23.06 5.06 -8.75
N GLU A 246 -21.75 4.87 -8.91
CA GLU A 246 -20.92 4.09 -7.99
C GLU A 246 -20.63 4.94 -6.74
N TYR A 247 -21.29 4.62 -5.62
CA TYR A 247 -21.36 5.45 -4.39
C TYR A 247 -20.05 5.95 -3.78
N ALA A 248 -18.91 5.30 -4.06
CA ALA A 248 -17.62 5.69 -3.51
C ALA A 248 -16.82 6.60 -4.44
N ASN A 249 -17.19 6.64 -5.73
CA ASN A 249 -16.45 7.34 -6.77
C ASN A 249 -17.10 8.71 -7.05
N PRO A 250 -16.30 9.74 -7.37
CA PRO A 250 -16.84 10.99 -7.91
C PRO A 250 -17.56 10.74 -9.25
N ILE A 251 -18.39 11.70 -9.67
CA ILE A 251 -19.21 11.68 -10.91
C ILE A 251 -18.42 11.15 -12.12
N TYR A 252 -17.12 11.45 -12.18
CA TYR A 252 -16.19 10.83 -13.11
C TYR A 252 -14.98 10.25 -12.38
N ILE A 253 -14.59 9.03 -12.74
CA ILE A 253 -13.35 8.37 -12.37
C ILE A 253 -12.84 7.58 -13.59
N LEU A 254 -11.52 7.44 -13.72
CA LEU A 254 -10.92 6.65 -14.80
C LEU A 254 -11.49 5.21 -14.85
N PRO A 255 -11.87 4.69 -16.04
CA PRO A 255 -12.46 3.36 -16.18
C PRO A 255 -11.61 2.23 -15.57
N GLU A 256 -10.28 2.36 -15.63
CA GLU A 256 -9.32 1.39 -15.08
C GLU A 256 -9.42 1.28 -13.55
N LEU A 257 -9.95 2.30 -12.88
CA LEU A 257 -10.11 2.36 -11.42
C LEU A 257 -11.51 1.95 -10.94
N LYS A 258 -12.51 1.89 -11.83
CA LYS A 258 -13.92 1.55 -11.49
C LYS A 258 -14.09 0.07 -11.16
N ASN A 259 -13.48 -0.80 -11.96
CA ASN A 259 -13.75 -2.22 -11.91
C ASN A 259 -13.15 -2.90 -10.68
N SER A 260 -13.94 -3.74 -10.02
CA SER A 260 -13.44 -4.58 -8.93
C SER A 260 -12.40 -5.56 -9.45
N GLN A 261 -11.25 -5.64 -8.79
CA GLN A 261 -10.15 -6.55 -9.11
C GLN A 261 -10.14 -7.74 -8.15
N LEU A 262 -11.34 -8.24 -7.82
CA LEU A 262 -11.53 -9.30 -6.83
C LEU A 262 -10.83 -10.60 -7.26
N HIS A 263 -10.93 -10.92 -8.55
CA HIS A 263 -10.24 -12.03 -9.19
C HIS A 263 -8.97 -11.51 -9.88
N PHE A 264 -7.82 -11.74 -9.26
CA PHE A 264 -6.51 -11.49 -9.86
C PHE A 264 -5.70 -12.80 -9.85
N ASP A 265 -5.04 -13.09 -10.96
CA ASP A 265 -4.14 -14.23 -11.07
C ASP A 265 -2.73 -13.76 -10.73
N LYS A 266 -2.22 -14.13 -9.55
CA LYS A 266 -0.79 -13.95 -9.20
C LYS A 266 0.15 -14.87 -10.01
N LEU A 267 -0.41 -15.76 -10.84
CA LEU A 267 0.28 -16.85 -11.52
C LEU A 267 0.54 -16.59 -13.01
N ASP A 268 0.06 -15.48 -13.58
CA ASP A 268 0.51 -15.07 -14.91
C ASP A 268 1.83 -14.27 -14.78
N GLU A 269 2.92 -14.99 -14.45
CA GLU A 269 4.32 -14.50 -14.53
C GLU A 269 4.75 -14.14 -15.97
N SER A 270 3.84 -14.19 -16.95
CA SER A 270 4.18 -14.25 -18.37
C SER A 270 4.16 -12.90 -19.11
N GLN A 271 3.79 -11.79 -18.46
CA GLN A 271 3.77 -10.47 -19.11
C GLN A 271 4.49 -9.39 -18.30
N ASN A 272 5.77 -9.22 -18.63
CA ASN A 272 6.55 -8.03 -18.30
C ASN A 272 5.81 -6.76 -18.76
N LEU A 273 6.11 -5.64 -18.11
CA LEU A 273 5.64 -4.34 -18.57
C LEU A 273 6.19 -4.04 -19.98
N PRO A 274 5.45 -3.28 -20.82
CA PRO A 274 5.86 -3.00 -22.20
C PRO A 274 7.15 -2.17 -22.28
N ALA A 275 7.49 -1.46 -21.21
CA ALA A 275 8.76 -0.78 -21.00
C ALA A 275 9.07 -0.67 -19.49
N PRO A 276 10.33 -0.45 -19.09
CA PRO A 276 10.67 -0.18 -17.69
C PRO A 276 9.91 1.01 -17.11
N VAL A 277 9.63 0.95 -15.80
CA VAL A 277 9.02 2.07 -15.08
C VAL A 277 10.02 3.20 -14.99
N HIS A 278 9.63 4.39 -15.45
CA HIS A 278 10.40 5.62 -15.32
C HIS A 278 10.13 6.33 -13.98
N ARG A 279 8.87 6.41 -13.55
CA ARG A 279 8.49 6.95 -12.23
C ARG A 279 7.10 6.51 -11.77
N ILE A 280 6.91 6.48 -10.46
CA ILE A 280 5.61 6.30 -9.81
C ILE A 280 5.08 7.64 -9.32
N LEU A 281 3.77 7.86 -9.48
CA LEU A 281 3.09 9.07 -9.06
C LEU A 281 1.75 8.76 -8.41
N TYR A 282 1.34 9.59 -7.46
CA TYR A 282 -0.04 9.62 -6.99
C TYR A 282 -0.90 10.39 -7.98
N ILE A 283 -2.12 9.90 -8.21
CA ILE A 283 -3.11 10.58 -9.05
C ILE A 283 -4.42 10.78 -8.30
N ASN A 284 -5.16 11.81 -8.70
CA ASN A 284 -6.58 11.93 -8.36
C ASN A 284 -7.42 10.95 -9.21
N PRO A 285 -8.72 10.80 -8.92
CA PRO A 285 -9.62 9.95 -9.72
C PRO A 285 -9.72 10.33 -11.21
N TYR A 286 -9.31 11.54 -11.59
CA TYR A 286 -9.31 12.06 -12.96
C TYR A 286 -8.01 11.76 -13.73
N GLY A 287 -6.99 11.18 -13.08
CA GLY A 287 -5.69 10.87 -13.70
C GLY A 287 -4.65 11.97 -13.60
N GLU A 288 -4.94 13.07 -12.92
CA GLU A 288 -3.97 14.15 -12.73
C GLU A 288 -3.04 13.85 -11.56
N GLU A 289 -1.75 14.17 -11.73
CA GLU A 289 -0.74 14.00 -10.70
C GLU A 289 -1.08 14.85 -9.47
N ILE A 290 -1.12 14.21 -8.29
CA ILE A 290 -1.26 14.87 -7.00
C ILE A 290 -0.02 14.58 -6.14
N LYS A 291 0.24 15.48 -5.19
CA LYS A 291 1.40 15.40 -4.29
C LYS A 291 0.92 15.38 -2.84
N PRO A 292 0.41 14.24 -2.36
CA PRO A 292 -0.12 14.13 -1.01
C PRO A 292 0.98 14.26 0.03
N MET A 293 0.59 14.68 1.22
CA MET A 293 1.48 14.80 2.36
C MET A 293 1.52 13.50 3.15
N GLY A 294 2.72 13.05 3.49
CA GLY A 294 2.92 11.91 4.38
C GLY A 294 2.44 12.19 5.81
N ASN A 295 2.09 11.13 6.52
CA ASN A 295 1.50 11.16 7.84
C ASN A 295 2.44 11.83 8.86
N PRO A 296 2.00 12.89 9.59
CA PRO A 296 2.82 13.56 10.60
C PRO A 296 3.35 12.63 11.70
N ARG A 297 2.61 11.56 12.03
CA ARG A 297 3.07 10.54 13.00
C ARG A 297 4.27 9.78 12.45
N ALA A 298 4.27 9.41 11.17
CA ALA A 298 5.38 8.74 10.52
C ALA A 298 6.62 9.64 10.52
N ILE A 299 6.46 10.92 10.16
CA ILE A 299 7.54 11.92 10.22
C ILE A 299 8.16 12.00 11.62
N SER A 300 7.33 12.10 12.66
CA SER A 300 7.80 12.17 14.05
C SER A 300 8.58 10.92 14.47
N LYS A 301 8.18 9.74 14.00
CA LYS A 301 8.88 8.48 14.28
C LYS A 301 10.21 8.39 13.52
N VAL A 302 10.28 8.82 12.26
CA VAL A 302 11.54 8.88 11.49
C VAL A 302 12.56 9.80 12.16
N LYS A 303 12.15 11.00 12.61
CA LYS A 303 13.05 11.95 13.31
C LYS A 303 13.69 11.38 14.59
N LYS A 304 13.07 10.38 15.21
CA LYS A 304 13.52 9.72 16.45
C LYS A 304 14.11 8.34 16.21
N ALA A 305 14.18 7.92 14.95
CA ALA A 305 14.66 6.59 14.58
C ALA A 305 16.18 6.55 14.61
N ASP A 306 16.71 5.48 15.19
CA ASP A 306 18.13 5.15 15.05
C ASP A 306 18.38 4.46 13.69
N MET A 307 17.35 3.77 13.16
CA MET A 307 17.39 3.07 11.89
C MET A 307 16.06 3.16 11.13
N VAL A 308 16.14 3.48 9.84
CA VAL A 308 15.06 3.34 8.86
C VAL A 308 15.42 2.16 7.96
N VAL A 309 14.51 1.20 7.83
CA VAL A 309 14.66 0.02 6.98
C VAL A 309 13.68 0.12 5.82
N TYR A 310 14.19 0.16 4.59
CA TYR A 310 13.40 -0.06 3.38
C TYR A 310 13.33 -1.57 3.15
N SER A 311 12.24 -2.19 3.59
CA SER A 311 12.13 -3.64 3.66
C SER A 311 11.70 -4.25 2.32
N ILE A 312 11.86 -5.57 2.21
CA ILE A 312 11.50 -6.34 1.02
C ILE A 312 10.01 -6.26 0.66
N GLY A 313 9.73 -6.29 -0.63
CA GLY A 313 8.41 -6.11 -1.23
C GLY A 313 8.53 -5.40 -2.57
N SER A 314 7.44 -5.37 -3.35
CA SER A 314 7.46 -4.76 -4.68
C SER A 314 7.94 -3.31 -4.64
N LEU A 315 8.98 -3.01 -5.41
CA LEU A 315 9.65 -1.72 -5.35
C LEU A 315 8.68 -0.59 -5.71
N MET A 316 7.97 -0.74 -6.83
CA MET A 316 7.18 0.34 -7.42
C MET A 316 5.83 0.49 -6.75
N THR A 317 5.22 -0.61 -6.32
CA THR A 317 3.85 -0.60 -5.78
C THR A 317 3.76 -0.66 -4.26
N SER A 318 4.84 -0.98 -3.55
CA SER A 318 4.85 -1.01 -2.08
C SER A 318 5.78 0.02 -1.46
N LEU A 319 7.04 0.08 -1.90
CA LEU A 319 8.05 0.94 -1.27
C LEU A 319 8.00 2.37 -1.80
N LEU A 320 8.05 2.58 -3.12
CA LEU A 320 8.04 3.91 -3.71
C LEU A 320 6.81 4.76 -3.32
N PRO A 321 5.57 4.24 -3.20
CA PRO A 321 4.43 5.05 -2.76
C PRO A 321 4.62 5.66 -1.37
N ILE A 322 5.45 5.07 -0.52
CA ILE A 322 5.85 5.66 0.77
C ILE A 322 6.92 6.72 0.54
N LEU A 323 7.95 6.41 -0.25
CA LEU A 323 9.15 7.23 -0.40
C LEU A 323 8.97 8.47 -1.29
N ILE A 324 7.95 8.50 -2.15
CA ILE A 324 7.64 9.67 -2.99
C ILE A 324 6.80 10.75 -2.26
N LEU A 325 6.50 10.54 -0.98
CA LEU A 325 5.86 11.56 -0.15
C LEU A 325 6.92 12.58 0.27
N GLY A 326 6.94 13.74 -0.39
CA GLY A 326 8.08 14.67 -0.32
C GLY A 326 8.45 15.15 1.08
N ASN A 327 7.47 15.31 1.99
CA ASN A 327 7.73 15.64 3.39
C ASN A 327 8.33 14.49 4.21
N LEU A 328 8.04 13.24 3.86
CA LEU A 328 8.66 12.07 4.46
C LEU A 328 10.07 11.86 3.91
N ALA A 329 10.24 12.01 2.59
CA ALA A 329 11.55 11.95 1.93
C ALA A 329 12.51 13.00 2.47
N GLU A 330 12.07 14.26 2.62
CA GLU A 330 12.86 15.36 3.18
C GLU A 330 13.32 15.02 4.61
N VAL A 331 12.44 14.45 5.43
CA VAL A 331 12.80 14.10 6.80
C VAL A 331 13.77 12.94 6.90
N ILE A 332 13.70 11.97 5.98
CA ILE A 332 14.68 10.90 5.89
C ILE A 332 16.03 11.48 5.49
N LEU A 333 16.06 12.35 4.47
CA LEU A 333 17.27 13.06 4.04
C LEU A 333 17.94 13.79 5.22
N GLU A 334 17.17 14.61 5.94
CA GLU A 334 17.64 15.41 7.08
C GLU A 334 18.11 14.58 8.29
N SER A 335 17.78 13.29 8.34
CA SER A 335 18.11 12.39 9.46
C SER A 335 19.53 11.81 9.32
N ASN A 336 20.55 12.67 9.44
CA ASN A 336 21.97 12.32 9.20
C ASN A 336 22.53 11.26 10.17
N ASN A 337 22.00 11.19 11.39
CA ASN A 337 22.45 10.23 12.41
C ASN A 337 21.70 8.89 12.33
N THR A 338 20.73 8.76 11.43
CA THR A 338 19.90 7.57 11.29
C THR A 338 20.48 6.66 10.22
N LYS A 339 20.65 5.37 10.51
CA LYS A 339 21.06 4.39 9.50
C LYS A 339 19.89 4.11 8.56
N LYS A 340 20.10 4.18 7.26
CA LYS A 340 19.07 4.02 6.21
C LYS A 340 19.37 2.76 5.41
N VAL A 341 18.77 1.65 5.82
CA VAL A 341 19.13 0.31 5.35
C VAL A 341 18.15 -0.15 4.28
N LEU A 342 18.63 -0.42 3.07
CA LEU A 342 17.84 -1.01 1.99
C LEU A 342 17.99 -2.54 1.98
N LEU A 343 16.89 -3.26 2.05
CA LEU A 343 16.84 -4.70 1.82
C LEU A 343 16.46 -4.97 0.36
N ILE A 344 17.36 -5.60 -0.39
CA ILE A 344 17.15 -5.91 -1.81
C ILE A 344 16.27 -7.16 -1.95
N ASN A 345 15.32 -7.11 -2.89
CA ASN A 345 14.49 -8.26 -3.21
C ASN A 345 15.33 -9.40 -3.82
N ASN A 346 14.98 -10.64 -3.51
CA ASN A 346 15.73 -11.80 -4.00
C ASN A 346 15.50 -12.09 -5.49
N LYS A 347 14.29 -11.82 -5.98
CA LYS A 347 13.84 -12.17 -7.32
C LYS A 347 13.30 -10.96 -8.06
N TYR A 348 13.37 -11.00 -9.38
CA TYR A 348 12.65 -10.05 -10.21
C TYR A 348 11.14 -10.26 -10.07
N ASP A 349 10.41 -9.16 -10.01
CA ASP A 349 8.99 -9.13 -10.36
C ASP A 349 8.82 -8.36 -11.68
N ARG A 350 7.60 -8.35 -12.23
CA ARG A 350 7.33 -7.64 -13.50
C ARG A 350 7.59 -6.14 -13.43
N GLU A 351 7.58 -5.54 -12.24
CA GLU A 351 7.76 -4.10 -12.03
C GLU A 351 9.23 -3.69 -12.16
N VAL A 352 10.14 -4.62 -11.85
CA VAL A 352 11.60 -4.40 -11.86
C VAL A 352 12.32 -5.17 -12.96
N PHE A 353 11.59 -5.75 -13.92
CA PHE A 353 12.20 -6.47 -15.03
C PHE A 353 13.20 -5.58 -15.79
N GLY A 354 14.46 -6.03 -15.86
CA GLY A 354 15.55 -5.31 -16.53
C GLY A 354 16.24 -4.23 -15.69
N LEU A 355 15.91 -4.08 -14.40
CA LEU A 355 16.65 -3.22 -13.48
C LEU A 355 17.73 -4.01 -12.74
N ASP A 356 18.99 -3.78 -13.05
CA ASP A 356 20.09 -4.28 -12.22
C ASP A 356 20.11 -3.59 -10.84
N GLY A 357 21.00 -4.02 -9.94
CA GLY A 357 21.13 -3.44 -8.61
C GLY A 357 21.39 -1.94 -8.60
N LEU A 358 22.16 -1.43 -9.57
CA LEU A 358 22.46 0.01 -9.68
C LEU A 358 21.18 0.79 -9.99
N HIS A 359 20.45 0.38 -11.02
CA HIS A 359 19.21 1.03 -11.42
C HIS A 359 18.10 0.88 -10.38
N TYR A 360 18.10 -0.22 -9.59
CA TYR A 360 17.21 -0.40 -8.46
C TYR A 360 17.41 0.69 -7.40
N VAL A 361 18.66 0.93 -7.00
CA VAL A 361 19.01 1.96 -6.00
C VAL A 361 18.80 3.36 -6.57
N GLN A 362 19.19 3.59 -7.82
CA GLN A 362 18.99 4.85 -8.51
C GLN A 362 17.51 5.23 -8.61
N MET A 363 16.63 4.26 -8.89
CA MET A 363 15.17 4.49 -8.92
C MET A 363 14.64 5.03 -7.60
N ILE A 364 15.14 4.53 -6.45
CA ILE A 364 14.75 5.01 -5.13
C ILE A 364 15.24 6.44 -4.92
N ILE A 365 16.53 6.67 -5.15
CA ILE A 365 17.18 7.98 -4.92
C ILE A 365 16.56 9.05 -5.81
N ASP A 366 16.45 8.80 -7.11
CA ASP A 366 15.87 9.74 -8.06
C ASP A 366 14.41 10.06 -7.70
N SER A 367 13.65 9.06 -7.24
CA SER A 367 12.26 9.25 -6.83
C SER A 367 12.13 10.10 -5.56
N MET A 368 12.99 9.87 -4.57
CA MET A 368 13.02 10.69 -3.34
C MET A 368 13.49 12.11 -3.64
N SER A 369 14.56 12.29 -4.43
CA SER A 369 15.08 13.59 -4.84
C SER A 369 14.02 14.43 -5.56
N ARG A 370 13.30 13.83 -6.53
CA ARG A 370 12.19 14.51 -7.22
C ARG A 370 11.06 14.89 -6.26
N ALA A 371 10.72 14.01 -5.31
CA ALA A 371 9.68 14.27 -4.32
C ALA A 371 10.06 15.44 -3.39
N ILE A 372 11.32 15.51 -2.96
CA ILE A 372 11.84 16.59 -2.13
C ILE A 372 11.82 17.92 -2.90
N ALA A 373 12.33 17.93 -4.13
CA ALA A 373 12.33 19.13 -4.97
C ALA A 373 10.89 19.66 -5.17
N GLY A 374 9.94 18.77 -5.48
CA GLY A 374 8.52 19.13 -5.60
C GLY A 374 7.91 19.66 -4.30
N TYR A 375 8.31 19.11 -3.15
CA TYR A 375 7.83 19.56 -1.85
C TYR A 375 8.39 20.92 -1.44
N ARG A 376 9.70 21.15 -1.62
CA ARG A 376 10.35 22.44 -1.36
C ARG A 376 9.78 23.54 -2.26
N GLN A 377 9.56 23.24 -3.54
CA GLN A 377 8.90 24.14 -4.47
C GLN A 377 7.49 24.54 -3.99
N SER A 378 6.70 23.59 -3.47
CA SER A 378 5.36 23.88 -2.93
C SER A 378 5.37 24.80 -1.70
N LYS A 379 6.50 24.88 -0.99
CA LYS A 379 6.73 25.83 0.12
C LYS A 379 7.31 27.17 -0.33
N GLY A 380 7.54 27.38 -1.63
CA GLY A 380 8.22 28.57 -2.16
C GLY A 380 9.74 28.59 -1.93
N VAL A 381 10.34 27.43 -1.60
CA VAL A 381 11.79 27.29 -1.49
C VAL A 381 12.32 26.84 -2.84
N HIS A 382 12.99 27.74 -3.55
CA HIS A 382 13.73 27.44 -4.78
C HIS A 382 15.16 27.05 -4.40
N SER A 383 15.47 25.76 -4.43
CA SER A 383 16.86 25.30 -4.38
C SER A 383 17.33 25.12 -5.82
N GLU A 384 18.25 25.96 -6.27
CA GLU A 384 18.79 25.89 -7.64
C GLU A 384 19.78 24.74 -7.83
N ASN A 385 20.32 24.17 -6.74
CA ASN A 385 21.22 23.01 -6.74
C ASN A 385 20.93 22.11 -5.53
N ASP A 386 19.94 21.23 -5.66
CA ASP A 386 19.75 20.11 -4.73
C ASP A 386 20.71 18.96 -5.12
N ASP A 387 22.01 19.18 -4.94
CA ASP A 387 23.01 18.11 -5.08
C ASP A 387 22.92 17.20 -3.85
N PHE A 388 22.12 16.15 -3.96
CA PHE A 388 21.98 15.15 -2.90
C PHE A 388 22.99 14.02 -3.09
N GLU A 389 23.67 13.64 -2.01
CA GLU A 389 24.54 12.47 -2.03
C GLU A 389 23.71 11.20 -1.80
N TRP A 390 24.10 10.10 -2.43
CA TRP A 390 23.35 8.82 -2.34
C TRP A 390 23.27 8.30 -0.90
N GLN A 391 24.33 8.51 -0.12
CA GLN A 391 24.41 8.16 1.31
C GLN A 391 23.36 8.87 2.18
N ASP A 392 22.83 10.01 1.73
CA ASP A 392 21.80 10.75 2.47
C ASP A 392 20.44 10.05 2.38
N PHE A 393 20.26 9.15 1.42
CA PHE A 393 19.05 8.34 1.27
C PHE A 393 19.24 6.91 1.76
N ILE A 394 20.40 6.31 1.49
CA ILE A 394 20.72 4.91 1.79
C ILE A 394 22.14 4.84 2.35
N THR A 395 22.30 4.40 3.59
CA THR A 395 23.63 4.23 4.20
C THR A 395 24.17 2.81 4.01
N ASP A 396 23.28 1.82 3.94
CA ASP A 396 23.64 0.41 3.91
C ASP A 396 22.68 -0.36 2.99
N ILE A 397 23.22 -1.29 2.20
CA ILE A 397 22.45 -2.22 1.36
C ILE A 397 22.67 -3.63 1.89
N VAL A 398 21.59 -4.37 2.10
CA VAL A 398 21.62 -5.79 2.47
C VAL A 398 21.00 -6.60 1.36
N TYR A 399 21.73 -7.61 0.88
CA TYR A 399 21.30 -8.45 -0.24
C TYR A 399 21.74 -9.90 -0.06
N LEU A 400 21.10 -10.81 -0.80
CA LEU A 400 21.42 -12.23 -0.80
C LEU A 400 22.48 -12.52 -1.85
N LYS A 401 23.45 -13.36 -1.51
CA LYS A 401 24.56 -13.73 -2.40
C LYS A 401 24.10 -14.31 -3.74
N ASN A 402 23.05 -15.13 -3.71
CA ASN A 402 22.53 -15.85 -4.89
C ASN A 402 21.20 -15.23 -5.38
N GLY A 403 20.97 -13.94 -5.12
CA GLY A 403 19.79 -13.25 -5.64
C GLY A 403 19.86 -12.99 -7.14
N GLU A 404 18.71 -12.89 -7.79
CA GLU A 404 18.60 -12.59 -9.22
C GLU A 404 19.01 -11.14 -9.53
N ILE A 405 18.83 -10.23 -8.57
CA ILE A 405 19.24 -8.82 -8.68
C ILE A 405 20.70 -8.70 -8.23
N GLU A 406 21.60 -8.56 -9.20
CA GLU A 406 23.04 -8.46 -8.95
C GLU A 406 23.43 -7.10 -8.35
N ILE A 407 24.24 -7.12 -7.29
CA ILE A 407 24.77 -5.93 -6.59
C ILE A 407 26.28 -5.84 -6.83
N ASP A 408 26.73 -4.78 -7.49
CA ASP A 408 28.15 -4.43 -7.59
C ASP A 408 28.57 -3.52 -6.43
N GLU A 409 29.18 -4.12 -5.41
CA GLU A 409 29.64 -3.41 -4.20
C GLU A 409 30.57 -2.24 -4.52
N THR A 410 31.40 -2.34 -5.58
CA THR A 410 32.41 -1.32 -5.90
C THR A 410 31.79 -0.01 -6.37
N ILE A 411 30.58 -0.05 -6.94
CA ILE A 411 29.85 1.14 -7.35
C ILE A 411 29.28 1.85 -6.12
N PHE A 412 28.67 1.07 -5.22
CA PHE A 412 28.05 1.59 -4.01
C PHE A 412 29.07 2.15 -3.01
N GLU A 413 30.25 1.53 -2.92
CA GLU A 413 31.36 2.05 -2.10
C GLU A 413 31.83 3.45 -2.56
N LYS A 414 31.81 3.74 -3.88
CA LYS A 414 32.13 5.08 -4.40
C LYS A 414 31.11 6.14 -4.00
N HIS A 415 29.89 5.71 -3.69
CA HIS A 415 28.80 6.53 -3.19
C HIS A 415 28.68 6.48 -1.66
N SER A 416 29.71 5.97 -0.96
CA SER A 416 29.76 5.81 0.50
C SER A 416 28.64 4.92 1.08
N ILE A 417 28.08 4.04 0.26
CA ILE A 417 27.07 3.06 0.69
C ILE A 417 27.78 1.75 1.04
N ARG A 418 27.49 1.21 2.23
CA ARG A 418 28.06 -0.06 2.69
C ARG A 418 27.21 -1.23 2.25
N CYS A 419 27.82 -2.23 1.62
CA CYS A 419 27.14 -3.46 1.22
C CYS A 419 27.32 -4.57 2.25
N HIS A 420 26.25 -5.32 2.53
CA HIS A 420 26.24 -6.44 3.46
C HIS A 420 25.60 -7.65 2.78
N GLN A 421 26.42 -8.65 2.50
CA GLN A 421 25.98 -9.89 1.86
C GLN A 421 25.52 -10.91 2.91
N ILE A 422 24.34 -11.50 2.69
CA ILE A 422 23.82 -12.62 3.46
C ILE A 422 24.02 -13.92 2.65
N ALA A 423 24.57 -14.95 3.30
CA ALA A 423 24.99 -16.19 2.65
C ALA A 423 23.87 -17.25 2.56
N SER A 424 22.70 -17.01 3.18
CA SER A 424 21.56 -17.94 3.20
C SER A 424 21.03 -18.29 1.80
N SER A 425 20.46 -19.48 1.68
CA SER A 425 19.77 -19.97 0.47
C SER A 425 18.47 -19.21 0.23
N ASP A 426 18.22 -18.76 -1.02
CA ASP A 426 16.99 -18.23 -1.67
C ASP A 426 16.02 -17.29 -0.89
N LYS A 427 16.25 -17.03 0.39
CA LYS A 427 15.39 -16.29 1.31
C LYS A 427 16.25 -15.58 2.34
N MET A 428 15.84 -14.37 2.68
CA MET A 428 16.47 -13.58 3.73
C MET A 428 16.04 -14.15 5.09
N GLU A 429 16.93 -14.91 5.72
CA GLU A 429 16.65 -15.54 7.02
C GLU A 429 16.68 -14.50 8.14
N SER A 430 15.69 -14.56 9.03
CA SER A 430 15.53 -13.58 10.12
C SER A 430 16.73 -13.53 11.07
N GLU A 431 17.40 -14.65 11.34
CA GLU A 431 18.54 -14.70 12.27
C GLU A 431 19.81 -14.07 11.67
N GLU A 432 20.10 -14.32 10.40
CA GLU A 432 21.25 -13.72 9.73
C GLU A 432 21.04 -12.22 9.52
N LEU A 433 19.83 -11.82 9.10
CA LEU A 433 19.46 -10.42 8.99
C LEU A 433 19.55 -9.71 10.33
N GLU A 434 19.09 -10.33 11.42
CA GLU A 434 19.20 -9.75 12.76
C GLU A 434 20.66 -9.45 13.15
N LYS A 435 21.59 -10.36 12.85
CA LYS A 435 23.03 -10.14 13.11
C LYS A 435 23.55 -8.95 12.32
N VAL A 436 23.23 -8.87 11.03
CA VAL A 436 23.65 -7.75 10.15
C VAL A 436 23.09 -6.43 10.63
N LEU A 437 21.79 -6.35 10.92
CA LEU A 437 21.15 -5.12 11.39
C LEU A 437 21.69 -4.66 12.74
N ASN A 438 21.96 -5.58 13.67
CA ASN A 438 22.62 -5.24 14.94
C ASN A 438 24.03 -4.68 14.72
N GLN A 439 24.81 -5.25 13.78
CA GLN A 439 26.15 -4.73 13.46
C GLN A 439 26.09 -3.33 12.85
N ILE A 440 25.13 -3.07 11.95
CA ILE A 440 24.91 -1.74 11.37
C ILE A 440 24.57 -0.73 12.47
N GLY A 441 23.68 -1.11 13.40
CA GLY A 441 23.26 -0.24 14.51
C GLY A 441 24.35 0.07 15.55
N LEU A 442 25.42 -0.72 15.61
CA LEU A 442 26.56 -0.50 16.54
C LEU A 442 27.66 0.39 15.94
N LYS A 443 27.75 0.49 14.61
CA LYS A 443 28.77 1.28 13.91
C LYS A 443 28.31 2.73 13.81
N ASN A 444 28.80 3.59 14.71
CA ASN A 444 28.63 5.05 14.61
C ASN A 444 29.24 5.56 13.32
#